data_AF-A0A4S4NZI8-F1
#
_entry.id   AF-A0A4S4NZI8-F1
#
_cell.length_a   1.000
_cell.length_b   1.000
_cell.length_c   1.000
_cell.angle_alpha   90.00
_cell.angle_beta   90.00
_cell.angle_gamma   90.00
#
_symmetry.space_group_name_H-M   'P 1'
#
loop_
_entity.id
_entity.type
_entity.pdbx_description
1 polymer ?
#
loop_
_entity_poly.entity_id
_entity_poly.type
_entity_poly.pdbx_seq_one_letter_code
_entity_poly.pdbx_strand_id
1 'polypeptide(L)'
;MATTLPPVPATGNRFVHYGVSLLKAYASCERHIVRRLAEDYLRIAERYADSRHYGNAIHQANTVLGLLELERGRIEVAEQYLVRAACTPGSPQLSGMGPNMLLAKKLLEAGRTQTVLEYLTHCGKIWKLSFGRIWMWKLNIRRGRTPDFGANLSHLLDYKSFG
;
A
#
# COMPACT_ATOMS: atom_id res chain seq x y z
N MET A 1 18.43 2.81 25.97
CA MET A 1 18.55 1.36 25.70
C MET A 1 18.13 1.14 24.26
N ALA A 2 19.07 0.75 23.40
CA ALA A 2 18.82 0.55 21.97
C ALA A 2 18.13 -0.79 21.76
N THR A 3 16.89 -0.79 21.30
CA THR A 3 16.16 -1.98 20.88
C THR A 3 16.78 -2.49 19.58
N THR A 4 17.65 -3.50 19.72
CA THR A 4 18.25 -4.23 18.60
C THR A 4 17.15 -5.01 17.87
N LEU A 5 17.03 -4.75 16.57
CA LEU A 5 16.19 -5.51 15.65
C LEU A 5 16.56 -7.00 15.73
N PRO A 6 15.59 -7.92 15.63
CA PRO A 6 15.84 -9.35 15.70
C PRO A 6 16.77 -9.82 14.54
N PRO A 7 17.56 -10.89 14.75
CA PRO A 7 18.50 -11.40 13.77
C PRO A 7 17.77 -11.84 12.48
N VAL A 8 18.33 -11.43 11.34
CA VAL A 8 17.78 -11.68 9.99
C VAL A 8 18.16 -13.10 9.54
N PRO A 9 17.20 -13.95 9.10
CA PRO A 9 17.51 -15.27 8.57
C PRO A 9 18.22 -15.22 7.20
N ALA A 10 19.08 -16.20 6.93
CA ALA A 10 20.16 -16.12 5.96
C ALA A 10 19.82 -16.43 4.49
N THR A 11 18.56 -16.57 4.07
CA THR A 11 18.24 -16.92 2.65
C THR A 11 16.92 -16.35 2.12
N GLY A 12 16.39 -15.29 2.73
CA GLY A 12 15.34 -14.45 2.12
C GLY A 12 15.95 -13.16 1.57
N ASN A 13 15.48 -12.67 0.42
CA ASN A 13 15.92 -11.38 -0.13
C ASN A 13 15.81 -10.31 0.97
N ARG A 14 16.95 -9.75 1.42
CA ARG A 14 17.03 -8.78 2.53
C ARG A 14 16.02 -7.65 2.39
N PHE A 15 15.70 -7.28 1.14
CA PHE A 15 14.70 -6.28 0.82
C PHE A 15 13.26 -6.69 1.20
N VAL A 16 12.88 -7.94 0.95
CA VAL A 16 11.55 -8.49 1.31
C VAL A 16 11.36 -8.49 2.82
N HIS A 17 12.42 -8.76 3.60
CA HIS A 17 12.36 -8.71 5.05
C HIS A 17 11.96 -7.34 5.60
N TYR A 18 12.35 -6.23 4.98
CA TYR A 18 11.91 -4.89 5.40
C TYR A 18 10.40 -4.73 5.24
N GLY A 19 9.84 -5.19 4.12
CA GLY A 19 8.40 -5.20 3.89
C GLY A 19 7.64 -6.08 4.89
N VAL A 20 8.13 -7.31 5.14
CA VAL A 20 7.54 -8.20 6.15
C VAL A 20 7.53 -7.55 7.53
N SER A 21 8.65 -6.94 7.95
CA SER A 21 8.76 -6.28 9.25
C SER A 21 7.79 -5.10 9.38
N LEU A 22 7.66 -4.28 8.33
CA LEU A 22 6.67 -3.20 8.29
C LEU A 22 5.24 -3.72 8.48
N LEU A 23 4.86 -4.73 7.70
CA LEU A 23 3.50 -5.27 7.74
C LEU A 23 3.17 -5.97 9.06
N LYS A 24 4.15 -6.65 9.66
CA LYS A 24 4.03 -7.21 11.02
C LYS A 24 3.79 -6.12 12.05
N ALA A 25 4.60 -5.06 12.06
CA ALA A 25 4.42 -3.95 12.98
C ALA A 25 3.06 -3.24 12.78
N TYR A 26 2.61 -3.12 11.54
CA TYR A 26 1.30 -2.56 11.22
C TYR A 26 0.15 -3.43 11.77
N ALA A 27 0.25 -4.75 11.60
CA ALA A 27 -0.70 -5.72 12.13
C ALA A 27 -0.72 -5.76 13.68
N SER A 28 0.44 -5.57 14.33
CA SER A 28 0.56 -5.49 15.80
C SER A 28 0.14 -4.14 16.40
N CYS A 29 -0.34 -3.20 15.61
CA CYS A 29 -0.72 -1.85 16.05
C CYS A 29 0.42 -1.03 16.69
N GLU A 30 1.67 -1.30 16.34
CA GLU A 30 2.85 -0.57 16.84
C GLU A 30 3.07 0.74 16.08
N ARG A 31 2.08 1.64 16.13
CA ARG A 31 1.95 2.83 15.25
C ARG A 31 3.21 3.72 15.19
N HIS A 32 3.95 3.84 16.30
CA HIS A 32 5.18 4.62 16.38
C HIS A 32 6.35 3.98 15.61
N ILE A 33 6.45 2.65 15.60
CA ILE A 33 7.45 1.89 14.85
C ILE A 33 7.08 1.83 13.36
N VAL A 34 5.79 1.69 13.05
CA VAL A 34 5.29 1.57 11.68
C VAL A 34 5.74 2.72 10.78
N ARG A 35 5.64 3.97 11.26
CA ARG A 35 6.09 5.13 10.48
C ARG A 35 7.56 5.01 10.09
N ARG A 36 8.42 4.79 11.09
CA ARG A 36 9.86 4.66 10.88
C ARG A 36 10.17 3.51 9.91
N LEU A 37 9.54 2.36 10.09
CA LEU A 37 9.74 1.20 9.20
C LEU A 37 9.28 1.49 7.77
N ALA A 38 8.19 2.23 7.57
CA ALA A 38 7.71 2.58 6.24
C ALA A 38 8.66 3.56 5.54
N GLU A 39 9.13 4.57 6.25
CA GLU A 39 10.11 5.55 5.75
C GLU A 39 11.46 4.88 5.44
N ASP A 40 11.93 3.99 6.33
CA ASP A 40 13.12 3.18 6.10
C ASP A 40 12.95 2.25 4.89
N TYR A 41 11.77 1.64 4.73
CA TYR A 41 11.51 0.75 3.60
C TYR A 41 11.53 1.50 2.26
N LEU A 42 10.96 2.71 2.19
CA LEU A 42 11.05 3.58 1.01
C LEU A 42 12.51 3.96 0.69
N ARG A 43 13.26 4.42 1.69
CA ARG A 43 14.68 4.80 1.53
C ARG A 43 15.55 3.63 1.07
N ILE A 44 15.28 2.42 1.59
CA ILE A 44 16.02 1.22 1.19
C ILE A 44 15.60 0.78 -0.21
N ALA A 45 14.32 0.93 -0.58
CA ALA A 45 13.80 0.56 -1.89
C ALA A 45 14.54 1.25 -3.04
N GLU A 46 15.01 2.49 -2.85
CA GLU A 46 15.84 3.21 -3.84
C GLU A 46 17.09 2.43 -4.26
N ARG A 47 17.67 1.63 -3.35
CA ARG A 47 18.84 0.78 -3.62
C ARG A 47 18.49 -0.55 -4.29
N TYR A 48 17.20 -0.86 -4.41
CA TYR A 48 16.67 -2.09 -4.98
C TYR A 48 15.71 -1.78 -6.14
N ALA A 49 15.97 -0.72 -6.91
CA ALA A 49 15.10 -0.29 -8.02
C ALA A 49 14.86 -1.41 -9.07
N ASP A 50 15.84 -2.28 -9.30
CA ASP A 50 15.73 -3.42 -10.23
C ASP A 50 15.02 -4.64 -9.63
N SER A 51 14.67 -4.59 -8.35
CA SER A 51 13.97 -5.69 -7.69
C SER A 51 12.52 -5.79 -8.17
N ARG A 52 12.07 -7.02 -8.41
CA ARG A 52 10.64 -7.31 -8.66
C ARG A 52 9.70 -6.86 -7.52
N HIS A 53 10.22 -6.59 -6.33
CA HIS A 53 9.45 -6.10 -5.17
C HIS A 53 9.50 -4.57 -5.02
N TYR A 54 10.28 -3.85 -5.84
CA TYR A 54 10.45 -2.39 -5.72
C TYR A 54 9.11 -1.66 -5.72
N GLY A 55 8.25 -2.00 -6.69
CA GLY A 55 6.92 -1.41 -6.77
C GLY A 55 5.99 -1.79 -5.61
N ASN A 56 6.18 -2.96 -4.98
CA ASN A 56 5.44 -3.33 -3.78
C ASN A 56 5.86 -2.45 -2.61
N ALA A 57 7.16 -2.16 -2.46
CA ALA A 57 7.65 -1.32 -1.37
C ALA A 57 7.05 0.09 -1.40
N ILE A 58 7.06 0.72 -2.58
CA ILE A 58 6.44 2.04 -2.78
C ILE A 58 4.95 2.00 -2.43
N HIS A 59 4.23 0.99 -2.93
CA HIS A 59 2.79 0.87 -2.73
C HIS A 59 2.45 0.63 -1.24
N GLN A 60 3.08 -0.37 -0.62
CA GLN A 60 2.83 -0.79 0.76
C GLN A 60 3.16 0.32 1.77
N ALA A 61 4.36 0.91 1.68
CA ALA A 61 4.81 1.91 2.63
C ALA A 61 3.93 3.16 2.59
N ASN A 62 3.61 3.66 1.40
CA ASN A 62 2.72 4.82 1.28
C ASN A 62 1.28 4.50 1.70
N THR A 63 0.77 3.30 1.39
CA THR A 63 -0.55 2.87 1.87
C THR A 63 -0.62 2.90 3.39
N VAL A 64 0.36 2.32 4.07
CA VAL A 64 0.42 2.27 5.54
C VAL A 64 0.60 3.68 6.14
N LEU A 65 1.47 4.51 5.58
CA LEU A 65 1.66 5.89 6.04
C LEU A 65 0.37 6.71 5.91
N GLY A 66 -0.35 6.58 4.79
CA GLY A 66 -1.64 7.24 4.60
C GLY A 66 -2.70 6.78 5.60
N LEU A 67 -2.72 5.48 5.93
CA LEU A 67 -3.62 4.94 6.96
C LEU A 67 -3.31 5.54 8.35
N LEU A 68 -2.04 5.70 8.70
CA LEU A 68 -1.63 6.36 9.95
C LEU A 68 -2.05 7.83 10.01
N GLU A 69 -1.96 8.57 8.91
CA GLU A 69 -2.38 9.99 8.89
C GLU A 69 -3.89 10.11 9.00
N LEU A 70 -4.63 9.21 8.35
CA LEU A 70 -6.09 9.18 8.43
C LEU A 70 -6.56 8.86 9.86
N GLU A 71 -5.91 7.94 10.57
CA GLU A 71 -6.16 7.68 12.00
C GLU A 71 -5.96 8.93 12.89
N ARG A 72 -5.09 9.85 12.47
CA ARG A 72 -4.85 11.14 13.16
C ARG A 72 -5.76 12.27 12.67
N GLY A 73 -6.76 11.97 11.84
CA GLY A 73 -7.66 12.97 11.25
C GLY A 73 -7.01 13.85 10.17
N ARG A 74 -5.81 13.53 9.70
CA ARG A 74 -5.07 14.30 8.69
C ARG A 74 -5.40 13.80 7.30
N ILE A 75 -6.65 14.04 6.88
CA ILE A 75 -7.23 13.46 5.67
C ILE A 75 -6.46 13.90 4.42
N GLU A 76 -6.11 15.19 4.31
CA GLU A 76 -5.40 15.75 3.17
C GLU A 76 -4.00 15.13 3.02
N VAL A 77 -3.34 14.79 4.13
CA VAL A 77 -2.04 14.11 4.10
C VAL A 77 -2.19 12.65 3.69
N ALA A 78 -3.27 11.98 4.13
CA ALA A 78 -3.59 10.62 3.69
C ALA A 78 -3.86 10.55 2.17
N GLU A 79 -4.51 11.57 1.59
CA GLU A 79 -4.70 11.70 0.14
C GLU A 79 -3.36 11.75 -0.61
N GLN A 80 -2.40 12.55 -0.13
CA GLN A 80 -1.06 12.63 -0.72
C GLN A 80 -0.35 11.27 -0.72
N TYR A 81 -0.49 10.51 0.37
CA TYR A 81 0.07 9.16 0.45
C TYR A 81 -0.61 8.18 -0.52
N LEU A 82 -1.94 8.29 -0.74
CA LEU A 82 -2.61 7.49 -1.77
C LEU A 82 -2.06 7.78 -3.17
N VAL A 83 -1.84 9.05 -3.50
CA VAL A 83 -1.23 9.46 -4.78
C VAL A 83 0.18 8.86 -4.91
N ARG A 84 1.01 8.99 -3.88
CA ARG A 84 2.37 8.42 -3.87
C ARG A 84 2.37 6.89 -4.01
N ALA A 85 1.39 6.19 -3.43
CA ALA A 85 1.23 4.75 -3.61
C ALA A 85 0.94 4.39 -5.08
N ALA A 86 0.20 5.23 -5.80
CA ALA A 86 -0.05 5.08 -7.24
C ALA A 86 1.15 5.41 -8.14
N CYS A 87 2.14 6.18 -7.66
CA CYS A 87 3.37 6.50 -8.39
C CYS A 87 4.39 5.35 -8.45
N THR A 88 4.00 4.14 -8.06
CA THR A 88 4.81 2.93 -8.22
C THR A 88 5.01 2.58 -9.71
N PRO A 89 6.21 2.11 -10.13
CA PRO A 89 6.40 1.58 -11.48
C PRO A 89 5.67 0.25 -11.71
N GLY A 90 5.04 -0.30 -10.66
CA GLY A 90 4.39 -1.61 -10.68
C GLY A 90 5.32 -2.73 -10.25
N SER A 91 4.76 -3.94 -10.19
CA SER A 91 5.43 -5.18 -9.84
C SER A 91 4.66 -6.36 -10.44
N PRO A 92 5.22 -7.58 -10.49
CA PRO A 92 4.45 -8.76 -10.90
C PRO A 92 3.18 -8.95 -10.05
N GLN A 93 3.26 -8.72 -8.75
CA GLN A 93 2.10 -8.81 -7.84
C GLN A 93 1.05 -7.74 -8.16
N LEU A 94 1.45 -6.47 -8.31
CA LEU A 94 0.53 -5.38 -8.66
C LEU A 94 -0.09 -5.57 -10.05
N SER A 95 0.67 -6.12 -11.00
CA SER A 95 0.17 -6.39 -12.35
C SER A 95 -0.84 -7.54 -12.39
N GLY A 96 -0.70 -8.54 -11.51
CA GLY A 96 -1.58 -9.71 -11.45
C GLY A 96 -2.74 -9.55 -10.47
N MET A 97 -2.43 -9.32 -9.20
CA MET A 97 -3.42 -9.28 -8.11
C MET A 97 -4.00 -7.88 -7.89
N GLY A 98 -3.31 -6.85 -8.38
CA GLY A 98 -3.74 -5.47 -8.24
C GLY A 98 -3.26 -4.81 -6.94
N PRO A 99 -3.54 -3.52 -6.79
CA PRO A 99 -3.14 -2.75 -5.62
C PRO A 99 -4.01 -3.07 -4.40
N ASN A 100 -3.50 -2.76 -3.21
CA ASN A 100 -4.36 -2.67 -2.02
C ASN A 100 -5.30 -1.46 -2.11
N MET A 101 -6.52 -1.61 -1.59
CA MET A 101 -7.62 -0.65 -1.64
C MET A 101 -8.06 -0.15 -0.27
N LEU A 102 -7.41 -0.57 0.83
CA LEU A 102 -7.81 -0.21 2.18
C LEU A 102 -7.77 1.30 2.42
N LEU A 103 -6.68 1.96 2.02
CA LEU A 103 -6.55 3.42 2.14
C LEU A 103 -7.59 4.13 1.26
N ALA A 104 -7.79 3.68 0.03
CA ALA A 104 -8.80 4.22 -0.88
C ALA A 104 -10.22 4.09 -0.30
N LYS A 105 -10.58 2.93 0.26
CA LYS A 105 -11.87 2.71 0.93
C LYS A 105 -12.07 3.69 2.08
N LYS A 106 -11.08 3.85 2.95
CA LYS A 106 -11.17 4.77 4.09
C LYS A 106 -11.23 6.24 3.67
N LEU A 107 -10.57 6.61 2.58
CA LEU A 107 -10.68 7.95 2.00
C LEU A 107 -12.08 8.19 1.39
N LEU A 108 -12.71 7.18 0.77
CA LEU A 108 -14.11 7.28 0.34
C LEU A 108 -15.06 7.48 1.54
N GLU A 109 -14.85 6.74 2.63
CA GLU A 109 -15.60 6.91 3.89
C GLU A 109 -15.44 8.32 4.48
N ALA A 110 -14.29 8.96 4.25
CA ALA A 110 -14.02 10.35 4.61
C ALA A 110 -14.45 11.38 3.53
N GLY A 111 -15.21 10.96 2.51
CA GLY A 111 -15.75 11.83 1.46
C GLY A 111 -14.77 12.21 0.35
N ARG A 112 -13.58 11.60 0.30
CA ARG A 112 -12.49 11.94 -0.65
C ARG A 112 -12.59 11.18 -1.96
N THR A 113 -13.66 11.46 -2.70
CA THR A 113 -14.00 10.80 -3.96
C THR A 113 -13.00 11.06 -5.09
N GLN A 114 -12.59 12.32 -5.28
CA GLN A 114 -11.81 12.71 -6.45
C GLN A 114 -10.42 12.04 -6.46
N THR A 115 -9.71 12.11 -5.34
CA THR A 115 -8.38 11.49 -5.17
C THR A 115 -8.44 9.97 -5.38
N VAL A 116 -9.50 9.31 -4.94
CA VAL A 116 -9.66 7.86 -5.14
C VAL A 116 -9.92 7.52 -6.62
N LEU A 117 -10.68 8.34 -7.35
CA LEU A 117 -10.88 8.15 -8.80
C LEU A 117 -9.58 8.36 -9.59
N GLU A 118 -8.75 9.31 -9.17
CA GLU A 118 -7.42 9.54 -9.74
C GLU A 118 -6.51 8.33 -9.48
N TYR A 119 -6.42 7.90 -8.22
CA TYR A 119 -5.70 6.69 -7.84
C TYR A 119 -6.10 5.47 -8.69
N LEU A 120 -7.39 5.21 -8.85
CA LEU A 120 -7.89 4.11 -9.69
C LEU A 120 -7.48 4.24 -11.17
N THR A 121 -7.33 5.47 -11.66
CA THR A 121 -6.86 5.73 -13.02
C THR A 121 -5.38 5.34 -13.17
N HIS A 122 -4.55 5.64 -12.18
CA HIS A 122 -3.15 5.18 -12.15
C HIS A 122 -3.06 3.67 -12.01
N CYS A 123 -3.85 3.07 -11.10
CA CYS A 123 -3.89 1.63 -10.93
C CYS A 123 -4.26 0.88 -12.22
N GLY A 124 -5.16 1.45 -13.03
CA GLY A 124 -5.54 0.88 -14.33
C GLY A 124 -4.39 0.76 -15.34
N LYS A 125 -3.33 1.56 -15.20
CA LYS A 125 -2.13 1.46 -16.05
C LYS A 125 -1.22 0.28 -15.67
N ILE A 126 -1.33 -0.18 -14.41
CA ILE A 126 -0.43 -1.18 -13.83
C ILE A 126 -1.13 -2.54 -13.74
N TRP A 127 -2.41 -2.56 -13.34
CA TRP A 127 -3.14 -3.79 -13.08
C TRP A 127 -3.76 -4.39 -14.34
N LYS A 128 -2.97 -5.21 -15.04
CA LYS A 128 -3.35 -5.86 -16.31
C LYS A 128 -4.51 -6.85 -16.14
N LEU A 129 -4.55 -7.58 -15.03
CA LEU A 129 -5.59 -8.57 -14.73
C LEU A 129 -6.73 -7.98 -13.88
N SER A 130 -7.10 -6.72 -14.14
CA SER A 130 -8.21 -6.09 -13.43
C SER A 130 -9.58 -6.66 -13.82
N PHE A 131 -9.70 -7.30 -14.98
CA PHE A 131 -10.96 -7.89 -15.48
C PHE A 131 -12.17 -6.96 -15.36
N GLY A 132 -12.00 -5.67 -15.69
CA GLY A 132 -13.06 -4.66 -15.63
C GLY A 132 -13.36 -4.10 -14.23
N ARG A 133 -12.72 -4.60 -13.16
CA ARG A 133 -12.93 -4.14 -11.78
C ARG A 133 -12.69 -2.64 -11.61
N ILE A 134 -11.61 -2.10 -12.20
CA ILE A 134 -11.30 -0.66 -12.14
C ILE A 134 -12.46 0.17 -12.69
N TRP A 135 -13.01 -0.23 -13.83
CA TRP A 135 -14.14 0.49 -14.44
C TRP A 135 -15.39 0.42 -13.56
N MET A 136 -15.71 -0.78 -13.05
CA MET A 136 -16.86 -0.99 -12.17
C MET A 136 -16.75 -0.22 -10.85
N TRP A 137 -15.56 -0.21 -10.24
CA TRP A 137 -15.29 0.55 -9.02
C TRP A 137 -15.41 2.05 -9.26
N LYS A 138 -14.85 2.59 -10.35
CA LYS A 138 -15.02 4.00 -10.72
C LYS A 138 -16.49 4.36 -10.96
N LEU A 139 -17.28 3.47 -11.57
CA LEU A 139 -18.72 3.68 -11.78
C LEU A 139 -19.48 3.73 -10.45
N ASN A 140 -19.21 2.81 -9.53
CA ASN A 140 -19.82 2.81 -8.19
C ASN A 140 -19.51 4.10 -7.43
N ILE A 141 -18.24 4.52 -7.41
CA ILE A 141 -17.80 5.73 -6.73
C ILE A 141 -18.51 6.97 -7.28
N ARG A 142 -18.60 7.10 -8.61
CA ARG A 142 -19.32 8.23 -9.25
C ARG A 142 -20.82 8.25 -8.94
N ARG A 143 -21.40 7.11 -8.58
CA ARG A 143 -22.80 6.99 -8.14
C ARG A 143 -22.96 7.18 -6.62
N GLY A 144 -21.92 7.64 -5.93
CA GLY A 144 -21.93 7.82 -4.47
C GLY A 144 -21.91 6.50 -3.69
N ARG A 145 -21.52 5.39 -4.31
CA ARG A 145 -21.44 4.07 -3.67
C ARG A 145 -19.98 3.71 -3.37
N THR A 146 -19.73 3.12 -2.21
CA THR A 146 -18.44 2.49 -1.92
C THR A 146 -18.38 1.14 -2.65
N PRO A 147 -17.39 0.90 -3.53
CA PRO A 147 -17.25 -0.39 -4.19
C PRO A 147 -16.93 -1.50 -3.20
N ASP A 148 -17.37 -2.72 -3.51
CA ASP A 148 -16.79 -3.91 -2.89
C ASP A 148 -15.40 -4.17 -3.51
N PHE A 149 -14.38 -3.97 -2.69
CA PHE A 149 -12.98 -4.20 -3.08
C PHE A 149 -12.52 -5.63 -2.80
N GLY A 150 -13.30 -6.45 -2.10
CA GLY A 150 -12.98 -7.84 -1.80
C GLY A 150 -11.57 -8.06 -1.26
N ALA A 151 -10.84 -9.01 -1.87
CA ALA A 151 -9.47 -9.38 -1.48
C ALA A 151 -8.45 -8.23 -1.59
N ASN A 152 -8.72 -7.19 -2.39
CA ASN A 152 -7.84 -6.02 -2.47
C ASN A 152 -7.85 -5.18 -1.17
N LEU A 153 -8.68 -5.50 -0.17
CA LEU A 153 -8.61 -4.86 1.15
C LEU A 153 -7.48 -5.42 2.03
N SER A 154 -7.08 -6.68 1.85
CA SER A 154 -6.05 -7.34 2.67
C SER A 154 -4.76 -7.64 1.91
N HIS A 155 -4.84 -7.89 0.59
CA HIS A 155 -3.67 -8.19 -0.23
C HIS A 155 -2.61 -7.08 -0.15
N LEU A 156 -1.32 -7.44 -0.27
CA LEU A 156 -0.15 -6.58 -0.03
C LEU A 156 0.02 -6.04 1.40
N LEU A 157 -0.99 -6.09 2.27
CA LEU A 157 -0.85 -5.69 3.67
C LEU A 157 -0.80 -6.87 4.63
N ASP A 158 -1.14 -8.08 4.18
CA ASP A 158 -0.98 -9.30 4.96
C ASP A 158 0.47 -9.81 4.91
N TYR A 159 1.18 -9.67 6.03
CA TYR A 159 2.55 -10.13 6.19
C TYR A 159 2.72 -11.65 6.04
N LYS A 160 1.65 -12.45 6.21
CA LYS A 160 1.69 -13.92 6.04
C LYS A 160 1.71 -14.32 4.56
N SER A 161 1.16 -13.46 3.71
CA SER A 161 1.12 -13.64 2.25
C SER A 161 2.33 -13.05 1.52
N PHE A 162 3.21 -12.33 2.25
CA PHE A 162 4.34 -11.61 1.68
C PHE A 162 5.65 -12.35 1.97
N GLY A 163 6.21 -12.99 0.93
CA GLY A 163 7.42 -13.81 0.99
C GLY A 163 7.51 -14.67 -0.24
#